data_AF-A0A382K8U3-F1
#
_entry.id   AF-A0A382K8U3-F1
#
_cell.length_a   1.000
_cell.length_b   1.000
_cell.length_c   1.000
_cell.angle_alpha   90.00
_cell.angle_beta   90.00
_cell.angle_gamma   90.00
#
_symmetry.space_group_name_H-M   'P 1'
#
loop_
_entity.id
_entity.type
_entity.pdbx_description
1 polymer ?
#
loop_
_entity_poly.entity_id
_entity_poly.type
_entity_poly.pdbx_seq_one_letter_code
_entity_poly.pdbx_strand_id
1 'polypeptide(L)'
;MKIFYVNEIKMLLIIISCLGLLIFSCDEREPEDPNTANYIILVESQPVAGGINGDIVGEDVVGATVATRIETKLSGENDKPIKNALISFSAKVENEDYGGFDLSSGRTGDDGTITVLYIDDGSAGAVDNSTSVNKWEGVIVKAEFSDNVDPDTTRFNVYASQNQVWPYHITLSSDSDEIILGDGGSTLTVELKNKLDKPVRNVSVTLITDKGTVNSAGEAEFTYDTGSDGILSFPFNDQGEQS
;
A
#
# COMPACT_ATOMS: atom_id res chain seq x y z
N MET A 1 -12.44 -74.36 30.47
CA MET A 1 -12.64 -73.80 29.11
C MET A 1 -13.03 -72.33 29.21
N LYS A 2 -12.10 -71.45 29.60
CA LYS A 2 -12.32 -69.98 29.70
C LYS A 2 -11.03 -69.15 29.58
N ILE A 3 -9.87 -69.79 29.35
CA ILE A 3 -8.55 -69.16 29.40
C ILE A 3 -7.99 -68.88 27.99
N PHE A 4 -8.49 -69.55 26.94
CA PHE A 4 -8.00 -69.35 25.56
C PHE A 4 -8.60 -68.14 24.84
N TYR A 5 -9.74 -67.59 25.29
CA TYR A 5 -10.46 -66.53 24.55
C TYR A 5 -9.91 -65.12 24.81
N VAL A 6 -9.20 -64.91 25.92
CA VAL A 6 -8.72 -63.56 26.33
C VAL A 6 -7.43 -63.15 25.60
N ASN A 7 -6.64 -64.12 25.14
CA ASN A 7 -5.35 -63.86 24.50
C ASN A 7 -5.50 -63.46 23.02
N GLU A 8 -6.46 -64.07 22.31
CA GLU A 8 -6.79 -63.76 20.91
C GLU A 8 -7.36 -62.34 20.76
N ILE A 9 -8.20 -61.88 21.70
CA ILE A 9 -8.80 -60.53 21.69
C ILE A 9 -7.73 -59.44 21.94
N LYS A 10 -6.75 -59.70 22.82
CA LYS A 10 -5.64 -58.78 23.07
C LYS A 10 -4.70 -58.66 21.86
N MET A 11 -4.49 -59.75 21.12
CA MET A 11 -3.67 -59.74 19.91
C MET A 11 -4.35 -58.95 18.78
N LEU A 12 -5.68 -59.06 18.65
CA LEU A 12 -6.47 -58.35 17.64
C LEU A 12 -6.52 -56.83 17.90
N LEU A 13 -6.58 -56.39 19.16
CA LEU A 13 -6.57 -54.96 19.53
C LEU A 13 -5.22 -54.27 19.28
N ILE A 14 -4.10 -55.00 19.38
CA ILE A 14 -2.76 -54.46 19.13
C ILE A 14 -2.50 -54.29 17.62
N ILE A 15 -3.03 -55.18 16.78
CA ILE A 15 -2.88 -55.09 15.32
C ILE A 15 -3.69 -53.92 14.74
N ILE A 16 -4.88 -53.63 15.28
CA ILE A 16 -5.69 -52.46 14.88
C ILE A 16 -5.04 -51.14 15.30
N SER A 17 -4.33 -51.12 16.44
CA SER A 17 -3.57 -49.93 16.89
C SER A 17 -2.34 -49.63 16.02
N CYS A 18 -1.71 -50.65 15.42
CA CYS A 18 -0.56 -50.45 14.53
C CYS A 18 -0.97 -50.04 13.11
N LEU A 19 -2.18 -50.44 12.65
CA LEU A 19 -2.69 -50.07 11.34
C LEU A 19 -3.26 -48.65 11.28
N GLY A 20 -3.68 -48.08 12.43
CA GLY A 20 -4.14 -46.69 12.55
C GLY A 20 -3.03 -45.63 12.55
N LEU A 21 -1.76 -46.03 12.66
CA LEU A 21 -0.60 -45.13 12.64
C LEU A 21 0.03 -44.95 11.25
N LEU A 22 -0.55 -45.55 10.21
CA LEU A 22 -0.08 -45.43 8.82
C LEU A 22 -0.87 -44.41 7.98
N ILE A 23 -1.77 -43.62 8.59
CA ILE A 23 -2.57 -42.59 7.88
C ILE A 23 -2.20 -41.15 8.25
N PHE A 24 -1.07 -40.91 8.91
CA PHE A 24 -0.55 -39.57 9.19
C PHE A 24 0.92 -39.43 8.78
N SER A 25 1.18 -39.39 7.48
CA SER A 25 2.17 -38.47 6.86
C SER A 25 2.24 -38.69 5.35
N CYS A 26 1.18 -38.33 4.64
CA CYS A 26 1.42 -37.69 3.35
C CYS A 26 1.26 -36.20 3.62
N ASP A 27 2.39 -35.56 3.89
CA ASP A 27 2.55 -34.14 3.69
C ASP A 27 2.25 -33.88 2.21
N GLU A 28 0.98 -33.64 1.89
CA GLU A 28 0.53 -33.23 0.55
C GLU A 28 0.86 -31.75 0.35
N ARG A 29 2.12 -31.40 0.60
CA ARG A 29 2.76 -30.30 -0.09
C ARG A 29 3.09 -30.85 -1.46
N GLU A 30 2.20 -30.58 -2.42
CA GLU A 30 2.70 -30.47 -3.79
C GLU A 30 3.86 -29.48 -3.72
N PRO A 31 5.10 -29.88 -4.08
CA PRO A 31 6.09 -28.88 -4.39
C PRO A 31 5.51 -28.12 -5.58
N GLU A 32 4.98 -26.93 -5.36
CA GLU A 32 4.71 -26.01 -6.45
C GLU A 32 6.04 -25.89 -7.20
N ASP A 33 6.08 -26.46 -8.40
CA ASP A 33 7.23 -26.37 -9.27
C ASP A 33 7.49 -24.87 -9.46
N PRO A 34 8.65 -24.35 -8.99
CA PRO A 34 8.92 -22.92 -9.01
C PRO A 34 8.96 -22.36 -10.45
N ASN A 35 8.93 -23.22 -11.48
CA ASN A 35 8.90 -22.84 -12.89
C ASN A 35 7.49 -22.75 -13.52
N THR A 36 6.40 -23.02 -12.78
CA THR A 36 5.03 -22.95 -13.33
C THR A 36 4.09 -22.00 -12.61
N ALA A 37 4.46 -21.49 -11.43
CA ALA A 37 3.66 -20.52 -10.72
C ALA A 37 3.90 -19.11 -11.29
N ASN A 38 2.86 -18.51 -11.87
CA ASN A 38 2.87 -17.11 -12.27
C ASN A 38 2.76 -16.24 -11.01
N TYR A 39 3.90 -15.80 -10.50
CA TYR A 39 3.94 -14.85 -9.40
C TYR A 39 3.83 -13.42 -9.91
N ILE A 40 3.14 -12.58 -9.16
CA ILE A 40 3.05 -11.14 -9.38
C ILE A 40 3.55 -10.46 -8.11
N ILE A 41 4.54 -9.59 -8.27
CA ILE A 41 5.01 -8.68 -7.24
C ILE A 41 4.51 -7.29 -7.57
N LEU A 42 3.94 -6.59 -6.58
CA LEU A 42 3.48 -5.21 -6.69
C LEU A 42 4.13 -4.40 -5.58
N VAL A 43 4.72 -3.26 -5.91
CA VAL A 43 5.32 -2.34 -4.93
C VAL A 43 4.71 -0.94 -5.01
N GLU A 44 4.29 -0.43 -3.86
CA GLU A 44 3.71 0.89 -3.69
C GLU A 44 4.54 1.72 -2.70
N SER A 45 4.53 3.04 -2.88
CA SER A 45 5.24 3.99 -2.00
C SER A 45 4.28 5.04 -1.45
N GLN A 46 4.43 5.34 -0.15
CA GLN A 46 3.67 6.37 0.53
C GLN A 46 4.55 7.12 1.55
N PRO A 47 4.78 8.43 1.41
CA PRO A 47 5.43 9.23 2.45
C PRO A 47 4.63 9.21 3.76
N VAL A 48 5.34 9.03 4.88
CA VAL A 48 4.79 8.95 6.24
C VAL A 48 5.66 9.68 7.25
N ALA A 49 5.02 10.35 8.21
CA ALA A 49 5.68 11.00 9.34
C ALA A 49 5.46 10.19 10.63
N GLY A 50 6.53 9.88 11.37
CA GLY A 50 6.44 9.11 12.62
C GLY A 50 6.66 7.59 12.48
N GLY A 51 7.19 7.13 11.34
CA GLY A 51 7.60 5.74 11.12
C GLY A 51 6.57 4.90 10.36
N ILE A 52 6.68 3.57 10.46
CA ILE A 52 5.93 2.62 9.59
C ILE A 52 4.41 2.71 9.76
N ASN A 53 3.96 3.00 10.98
CA ASN A 53 2.56 3.25 11.36
C ASN A 53 2.28 4.76 11.53
N GLY A 54 3.13 5.61 10.94
CA GLY A 54 3.03 7.05 11.01
C GLY A 54 1.87 7.61 10.19
N ASP A 55 1.65 8.91 10.36
CA ASP A 55 0.65 9.66 9.61
C ASP A 55 1.06 9.79 8.15
N ILE A 56 0.10 9.63 7.25
CA ILE A 56 0.34 9.82 5.82
C ILE A 56 0.60 11.31 5.55
N VAL A 57 1.67 11.60 4.81
CA VAL A 57 2.01 12.96 4.39
C VAL A 57 2.17 13.02 2.87
N GLY A 58 2.11 14.23 2.32
CA GLY A 58 2.08 14.45 0.88
C GLY A 58 3.38 14.11 0.16
N GLU A 59 4.51 14.50 0.74
CA GLU A 59 5.82 14.38 0.11
C GLU A 59 6.90 13.99 1.11
N ASP A 60 7.93 13.32 0.59
CA ASP A 60 9.15 13.04 1.33
C ASP A 60 10.13 14.22 1.22
N VAL A 61 10.74 14.57 2.34
CA VAL A 61 11.66 15.70 2.46
C VAL A 61 12.88 15.24 3.22
N VAL A 62 14.06 15.62 2.73
CA VAL A 62 15.34 15.20 3.31
C VAL A 62 15.37 15.40 4.83
N GLY A 63 15.69 14.32 5.55
CA GLY A 63 15.84 14.28 7.00
C GLY A 63 14.84 13.35 7.69
N ALA A 64 15.07 13.11 8.99
CA ALA A 64 14.38 12.05 9.73
C ALA A 64 12.89 12.30 10.07
N THR A 65 12.28 13.39 9.59
CA THR A 65 10.88 13.71 9.92
C THR A 65 9.91 12.89 9.09
N VAL A 66 10.22 12.70 7.81
CA VAL A 66 9.42 11.91 6.87
C VAL A 66 10.29 10.75 6.40
N ALA A 67 9.65 9.61 6.22
CA ALA A 67 10.22 8.46 5.54
C ALA A 67 9.23 8.03 4.46
N THR A 68 9.66 7.24 3.48
CA THR A 68 8.73 6.66 2.51
C THR A 68 8.42 5.22 2.88
N ARG A 69 7.18 4.93 3.25
CA ARG A 69 6.71 3.56 3.47
C ARG A 69 6.61 2.84 2.13
N ILE A 70 7.25 1.68 2.05
CA ILE A 70 7.22 0.79 0.89
C ILE A 70 6.42 -0.43 1.28
N GLU A 71 5.29 -0.64 0.60
CA GLU A 71 4.48 -1.84 0.75
C GLU A 71 4.69 -2.71 -0.49
N THR A 72 4.96 -4.00 -0.27
CA THR A 72 5.12 -4.97 -1.35
C THR A 72 4.19 -6.14 -1.13
N LYS A 73 3.41 -6.47 -2.16
CA LYS A 73 2.51 -7.61 -2.17
C LYS A 73 3.01 -8.65 -3.16
N LEU A 74 3.10 -9.90 -2.71
CA LEU A 74 3.39 -11.05 -3.55
C LEU A 74 2.16 -11.96 -3.63
N SER A 75 1.66 -12.16 -4.84
CA SER A 75 0.60 -13.12 -5.14
C SER A 75 1.07 -14.18 -6.13
N GLY A 76 0.49 -15.37 -6.03
CA GLY A 76 0.59 -16.43 -7.03
C GLY A 76 -0.66 -16.49 -7.89
N GLU A 77 -0.98 -17.69 -8.39
CA GLU A 77 -2.15 -17.92 -9.22
C GLU A 77 -3.46 -17.50 -8.51
N ASN A 78 -4.38 -16.87 -9.25
CA ASN A 78 -5.67 -16.39 -8.75
C ASN A 78 -5.55 -15.41 -7.57
N ASP A 79 -4.53 -14.54 -7.59
CA ASP A 79 -4.25 -13.54 -6.55
C ASP A 79 -4.04 -14.12 -5.14
N LYS A 80 -3.71 -15.43 -5.06
CA LYS A 80 -3.47 -16.09 -3.78
C LYS A 80 -2.23 -15.48 -3.11
N PRO A 81 -2.34 -14.99 -1.86
CA PRO A 81 -1.21 -14.41 -1.16
C PRO A 81 -0.12 -15.45 -0.90
N ILE A 82 1.14 -15.08 -1.13
CA ILE A 82 2.29 -15.94 -0.88
C ILE A 82 2.94 -15.54 0.44
N LYS A 83 2.74 -16.38 1.46
CA LYS A 83 3.28 -16.17 2.81
C LYS A 83 4.75 -16.61 2.91
N ASN A 84 5.50 -15.93 3.79
CA ASN A 84 6.85 -16.28 4.20
C ASN A 84 7.88 -16.26 3.05
N ALA A 85 7.57 -15.56 1.94
CA ALA A 85 8.47 -15.34 0.81
C ALA A 85 9.48 -14.25 1.15
N LEU A 86 10.76 -14.46 0.82
CA LEU A 86 11.81 -13.46 1.07
C LEU A 86 11.79 -12.40 -0.04
N ILE A 87 11.53 -11.15 0.32
CA ILE A 87 11.61 -9.99 -0.56
C ILE A 87 12.86 -9.18 -0.19
N SER A 88 13.62 -8.74 -1.19
CA SER A 88 14.76 -7.84 -1.05
C SER A 88 14.48 -6.49 -1.68
N PHE A 89 15.01 -5.43 -1.08
CA PHE A 89 14.79 -4.05 -1.49
C PHE A 89 16.09 -3.38 -1.91
N SER A 90 16.03 -2.55 -2.94
CA SER A 90 17.11 -1.64 -3.33
C SER A 90 16.54 -0.30 -3.77
N ALA A 91 17.30 0.78 -3.60
CA ALA A 91 16.91 2.12 -3.97
C ALA A 91 18.03 2.81 -4.74
N LYS A 92 17.68 3.50 -5.83
CA LYS A 92 18.65 4.17 -6.70
C LYS A 92 18.18 5.53 -7.16
N VAL A 93 19.15 6.40 -7.43
CA VAL A 93 19.02 7.64 -8.20
C VAL A 93 20.08 7.60 -9.29
N GLU A 94 19.66 7.75 -10.55
CA GLU A 94 20.57 7.72 -11.72
C GLU A 94 21.51 6.49 -11.80
N ASN A 95 21.06 5.33 -11.31
CA ASN A 95 21.79 4.04 -11.19
C ASN A 95 22.76 3.90 -10.01
N GLU A 96 22.98 4.97 -9.25
CA GLU A 96 23.75 4.95 -8.00
C GLU A 96 22.83 4.65 -6.82
N ASP A 97 23.34 3.94 -5.82
CA ASP A 97 22.60 3.66 -4.59
C ASP A 97 22.30 4.97 -3.85
N TYR A 98 21.07 5.13 -3.37
CA TYR A 98 20.60 6.36 -2.72
C TYR A 98 19.59 6.06 -1.62
N GLY A 99 19.89 6.47 -0.38
CA GLY A 99 19.10 6.11 0.79
C GLY A 99 19.32 4.67 1.25
N GLY A 100 18.52 4.27 2.23
CA GLY A 100 18.52 2.93 2.78
C GLY A 100 17.13 2.48 3.21
N PHE A 101 17.09 1.32 3.88
CA PHE A 101 15.86 0.77 4.43
C PHE A 101 16.08 0.42 5.89
N ASP A 102 15.02 0.50 6.70
CA ASP A 102 15.03 -0.08 8.06
C ASP A 102 15.24 -1.60 8.02
N LEU A 103 14.77 -2.25 6.95
CA LEU A 103 14.98 -3.64 6.64
C LEU A 103 15.23 -3.82 5.13
N SER A 104 16.46 -4.17 4.74
CA SER A 104 16.82 -4.37 3.32
C SER A 104 16.24 -5.64 2.70
N SER A 105 15.80 -6.60 3.52
CA SER A 105 15.05 -7.77 3.07
C SER A 105 14.25 -8.40 4.21
N GLY A 106 13.08 -8.94 3.90
CA GLY A 106 12.21 -9.54 4.90
C GLY A 106 11.22 -10.52 4.29
N ARG A 107 10.41 -11.15 5.14
CA ARG A 107 9.46 -12.17 4.70
C ARG A 107 8.03 -11.64 4.69
N THR A 108 7.28 -11.99 3.64
CA THR A 108 5.86 -11.66 3.55
C THR A 108 5.04 -12.29 4.67
N GLY A 109 4.00 -11.58 5.11
CA GLY A 109 3.00 -12.02 6.06
C GLY A 109 1.97 -12.97 5.46
N ASP A 110 0.92 -13.24 6.24
CA ASP A 110 -0.13 -14.22 5.89
C ASP A 110 -1.00 -13.78 4.71
N ASP A 111 -1.09 -12.47 4.50
CA ASP A 111 -1.75 -11.79 3.39
C ASP A 111 -0.81 -11.55 2.18
N GLY A 112 0.41 -12.08 2.23
CA GLY A 112 1.41 -11.94 1.17
C GLY A 112 2.06 -10.55 1.11
N THR A 113 1.88 -9.71 2.14
CA THR A 113 2.45 -8.36 2.18
C THR A 113 3.70 -8.28 3.05
N ILE A 114 4.59 -7.36 2.71
CA ILE A 114 5.66 -6.89 3.60
C ILE A 114 5.76 -5.38 3.46
N THR A 115 5.99 -4.71 4.59
CA THR A 115 6.14 -3.27 4.65
C THR A 115 7.51 -2.92 5.26
N VAL A 116 8.22 -1.99 4.63
CA VAL A 116 9.49 -1.44 5.11
C VAL A 116 9.47 0.09 5.01
N LEU A 117 10.39 0.75 5.70
CA LEU A 117 10.63 2.19 5.54
C LEU A 117 11.87 2.39 4.67
N TYR A 118 11.68 3.11 3.57
CA TYR A 118 12.78 3.80 2.89
C TYR A 118 13.16 5.06 3.68
N ILE A 119 14.45 5.26 3.90
CA ILE A 119 15.03 6.37 4.64
C ILE A 119 16.02 7.09 3.71
N ASP A 120 15.78 8.36 3.44
CA ASP A 120 16.74 9.19 2.74
C ASP A 120 17.94 9.49 3.66
N ASP A 121 19.15 9.27 3.18
CA ASP A 121 20.40 9.57 3.89
C ASP A 121 21.21 10.68 3.20
N GLY A 122 20.65 11.26 2.12
CA GLY A 122 21.32 12.16 1.20
C GLY A 122 20.95 13.63 1.38
N SER A 123 21.94 14.53 1.36
CA SER A 123 21.74 15.97 1.60
C SER A 123 21.18 16.76 0.40
N ALA A 124 21.16 16.20 -0.81
CA ALA A 124 20.86 16.95 -2.03
C ALA A 124 19.38 16.88 -2.49
N GLY A 125 18.59 15.96 -1.92
CA GLY A 125 17.30 15.58 -2.50
C GLY A 125 17.45 14.82 -3.82
N ALA A 126 16.38 14.15 -4.23
CA ALA A 126 16.27 13.41 -5.48
C ALA A 126 14.90 13.69 -6.07
N VAL A 127 14.84 14.65 -7.01
CA VAL A 127 13.59 15.14 -7.59
C VAL A 127 13.67 15.00 -9.10
N ASP A 128 12.69 14.31 -9.67
CA ASP A 128 12.53 14.19 -11.10
C ASP A 128 12.35 15.56 -11.77
N ASN A 129 13.15 15.82 -12.81
CA ASN A 129 13.05 17.05 -13.56
C ASN A 129 12.08 16.85 -14.72
N SER A 130 10.91 17.49 -14.66
CA SER A 130 9.89 17.37 -15.71
C SER A 130 10.31 17.85 -17.11
N THR A 131 11.48 18.47 -17.25
CA THR A 131 12.06 18.85 -18.56
C THR A 131 13.03 17.83 -19.12
N SER A 132 13.49 16.87 -18.31
CA SER A 132 14.36 15.78 -18.74
C SER A 132 13.59 14.75 -19.55
N VAL A 133 14.16 14.31 -20.67
CA VAL A 133 13.51 13.34 -21.57
C VAL A 133 14.07 11.95 -21.31
N ASN A 134 13.19 10.95 -21.14
CA ASN A 134 13.54 9.54 -20.91
C ASN A 134 14.48 9.31 -19.72
N LYS A 135 14.43 10.20 -18.73
CA LYS A 135 15.26 10.15 -17.53
C LYS A 135 14.35 10.35 -16.33
N TRP A 136 14.61 9.59 -15.28
CA TRP A 136 14.00 9.79 -13.97
C TRP A 136 15.11 10.17 -13.00
N GLU A 137 15.03 11.37 -12.43
CA GLU A 137 16.02 11.86 -11.44
C GLU A 137 15.56 11.70 -9.98
N GLY A 138 14.32 11.23 -9.77
CA GLY A 138 13.83 10.87 -8.45
C GLY A 138 14.35 9.50 -7.97
N VAL A 139 13.86 9.06 -6.82
CA VAL A 139 14.17 7.74 -6.27
C VAL A 139 13.41 6.66 -7.04
N ILE A 140 14.10 5.56 -7.34
CA ILE A 140 13.50 4.31 -7.82
C ILE A 140 13.76 3.25 -6.75
N VAL A 141 12.69 2.74 -6.14
CA VAL A 141 12.76 1.57 -5.27
C VAL A 141 12.37 0.34 -6.08
N LYS A 142 13.15 -0.74 -5.93
CA LYS A 142 12.92 -2.04 -6.54
C LYS A 142 12.72 -3.09 -5.47
N ALA A 143 11.68 -3.90 -5.62
CA ALA A 143 11.42 -5.07 -4.78
C ALA A 143 11.65 -6.36 -5.60
N GLU A 144 12.37 -7.32 -5.02
CA GLU A 144 12.81 -8.55 -5.68
C GLU A 144 12.45 -9.78 -4.83
N PHE A 145 11.78 -10.77 -5.44
CA PHE A 145 11.46 -12.06 -4.79
C PHE A 145 12.41 -13.18 -5.21
N SER A 146 12.54 -13.42 -6.52
CA SER A 146 13.41 -14.48 -7.07
C SER A 146 13.84 -14.14 -8.49
N ASP A 147 14.93 -14.74 -8.97
CA ASP A 147 15.52 -14.45 -10.29
C ASP A 147 14.59 -14.78 -11.47
N ASN A 148 13.55 -15.58 -11.26
CA ASN A 148 12.59 -16.01 -12.29
C ASN A 148 11.29 -15.19 -12.30
N VAL A 149 11.17 -14.19 -11.42
CA VAL A 149 10.01 -13.32 -11.32
C VAL A 149 10.48 -11.90 -11.58
N ASP A 150 9.86 -11.24 -12.56
CA ASP A 150 10.19 -9.85 -12.87
C ASP A 150 9.99 -9.00 -11.61
N PRO A 151 10.99 -8.20 -11.20
CA PRO A 151 10.83 -7.30 -10.08
C PRO A 151 9.85 -6.18 -10.42
N ASP A 152 9.22 -5.62 -9.40
CA ASP A 152 8.44 -4.40 -9.55
C ASP A 152 9.17 -3.20 -8.94
N THR A 153 8.83 -2.01 -9.43
CA THR A 153 9.45 -0.76 -9.01
C THR A 153 8.42 0.32 -8.71
N THR A 154 8.69 1.11 -7.68
CA THR A 154 7.95 2.33 -7.39
C THR A 154 8.87 3.55 -7.46
N ARG A 155 8.29 4.71 -7.74
CA ARG A 155 9.04 5.95 -8.01
C ARG A 155 8.45 7.11 -7.24
N PHE A 156 9.31 7.88 -6.61
CA PHE A 156 8.91 9.08 -5.86
C PHE A 156 10.04 10.10 -5.78
N ASN A 157 9.68 11.32 -5.42
CA ASN A 157 10.63 12.42 -5.22
C ASN A 157 10.93 12.55 -3.73
N VAL A 158 12.18 12.86 -3.40
CA VAL A 158 12.62 13.32 -2.09
C VAL A 158 13.09 14.76 -2.23
N TYR A 159 12.37 15.71 -1.65
CA TYR A 159 12.71 17.13 -1.78
C TYR A 159 13.81 17.52 -0.78
N ALA A 160 14.76 18.35 -1.19
CA ALA A 160 15.90 18.74 -0.37
C ALA A 160 15.51 19.54 0.89
N SER A 161 14.36 20.20 0.90
CA SER A 161 13.83 20.86 2.09
C SER A 161 12.33 21.15 1.98
N GLN A 162 11.68 21.32 3.14
CA GLN A 162 10.26 21.66 3.22
C GLN A 162 9.91 22.93 2.45
N ASN A 163 10.82 23.91 2.40
CA ASN A 163 10.63 25.19 1.69
C ASN A 163 10.46 25.06 0.17
N GLN A 164 10.78 23.89 -0.41
CA GLN A 164 10.54 23.62 -1.83
C GLN A 164 9.08 23.27 -2.11
N VAL A 165 8.42 22.55 -1.19
CA VAL A 165 7.05 22.05 -1.37
C VAL A 165 6.01 22.86 -0.60
N TRP A 166 6.40 23.52 0.50
CA TRP A 166 5.54 24.35 1.32
C TRP A 166 5.63 25.85 0.92
N PRO A 167 4.52 26.61 0.89
CA PRO A 167 3.16 26.22 1.31
C PRO A 167 2.38 25.43 0.27
N TYR A 168 1.40 24.67 0.73
CA TYR A 168 0.40 24.04 -0.12
C TYR A 168 -0.70 25.04 -0.53
N HIS A 169 -1.32 24.75 -1.66
CA HIS A 169 -2.47 25.45 -2.21
C HIS A 169 -3.64 24.47 -2.29
N ILE A 170 -4.74 24.79 -1.62
CA ILE A 170 -6.00 24.07 -1.72
C ILE A 170 -7.03 24.95 -2.43
N THR A 171 -7.65 24.41 -3.47
CA THR A 171 -8.74 25.06 -4.20
C THR A 171 -9.99 24.24 -4.03
N LEU A 172 -11.11 24.87 -3.69
CA LEU A 172 -12.44 24.27 -3.68
C LEU A 172 -13.28 24.97 -4.75
N SER A 173 -13.83 24.20 -5.67
CA SER A 173 -14.74 24.68 -6.72
C SER A 173 -16.02 23.85 -6.76
N SER A 174 -17.03 24.40 -7.42
CA SER A 174 -18.31 23.73 -7.71
C SER A 174 -18.52 23.69 -9.22
N ASP A 175 -19.18 22.66 -9.72
CA ASP A 175 -19.70 22.63 -11.09
C ASP A 175 -20.95 23.50 -11.29
N SER A 176 -21.49 24.05 -10.20
CA SER A 176 -22.74 24.81 -10.16
C SER A 176 -22.57 26.06 -9.28
N ASP A 177 -22.96 27.23 -9.81
CA ASP A 177 -22.97 28.50 -9.06
C ASP A 177 -24.17 28.60 -8.10
N GLU A 178 -25.25 27.88 -8.38
CA GLU A 178 -26.49 27.86 -7.60
C GLU A 178 -27.04 26.43 -7.52
N ILE A 179 -27.66 26.09 -6.39
CA ILE A 179 -28.29 24.78 -6.14
C ILE A 179 -29.74 25.02 -5.76
N ILE A 180 -30.66 24.24 -6.35
CA ILE A 180 -32.07 24.28 -6.00
C ILE A 180 -32.32 23.43 -4.75
N LEU A 181 -32.92 24.03 -3.73
CA LEU A 181 -33.28 23.34 -2.49
C LEU A 181 -34.19 22.13 -2.75
N GLY A 182 -33.79 20.97 -2.22
CA GLY A 182 -34.59 19.75 -2.18
C GLY A 182 -34.62 18.90 -3.47
N ASP A 183 -34.12 19.40 -4.60
CA ASP A 183 -34.11 18.66 -5.87
C ASP A 183 -32.84 18.93 -6.72
N GLY A 184 -31.83 19.59 -6.14
CA GLY A 184 -30.56 19.90 -6.79
C GLY A 184 -29.36 19.47 -5.94
N GLY A 185 -28.31 19.04 -6.63
CA GLY A 185 -26.98 18.81 -6.06
C GLY A 185 -25.91 19.37 -7.01
N SER A 186 -24.71 19.57 -6.49
CA SER A 186 -23.54 19.98 -7.26
C SER A 186 -22.41 18.97 -7.06
N THR A 187 -21.46 18.95 -7.97
CA THR A 187 -20.17 18.30 -7.72
C THR A 187 -19.19 19.34 -7.20
N LEU A 188 -18.75 19.16 -5.97
CA LEU A 188 -17.63 19.92 -5.43
C LEU A 188 -16.33 19.23 -5.82
N THR A 189 -15.33 20.03 -6.19
CA THR A 189 -14.00 19.57 -6.53
C THR A 189 -12.97 20.25 -5.64
N VAL A 190 -12.15 19.45 -4.96
CA VAL A 190 -10.96 19.92 -4.25
C VAL A 190 -9.74 19.59 -5.10
N GLU A 191 -8.85 20.57 -5.28
CA GLU A 191 -7.52 20.37 -5.85
C GLU A 191 -6.48 20.75 -4.79
N LEU A 192 -5.59 19.81 -4.44
CA LEU A 192 -4.48 20.02 -3.53
C LEU A 192 -3.15 19.97 -4.28
N LYS A 193 -2.43 21.08 -4.25
CA LYS A 193 -1.11 21.21 -4.87
C LYS A 193 -0.08 21.74 -3.90
N ASN A 194 1.17 21.41 -4.18
CA ASN A 194 2.30 21.99 -3.46
C ASN A 194 2.77 23.30 -4.09
N LYS A 195 3.77 23.93 -3.48
CA LYS A 195 4.36 25.20 -3.95
C LYS A 195 4.90 25.15 -5.39
N LEU A 196 5.23 23.95 -5.89
CA LEU A 196 5.72 23.74 -7.24
C LEU A 196 4.58 23.46 -8.24
N ASP A 197 3.32 23.69 -7.83
CA ASP A 197 2.11 23.39 -8.62
C ASP A 197 2.00 21.90 -8.98
N LYS A 198 2.63 21.02 -8.18
CA LYS A 198 2.53 19.57 -8.34
C LYS A 198 1.39 19.02 -7.48
N PRO A 199 0.66 18.02 -7.98
CA PRO A 199 -0.42 17.39 -7.22
C PRO A 199 0.13 16.70 -5.98
N VAL A 200 -0.56 16.87 -4.85
CA VAL A 200 -0.29 16.15 -3.61
C VAL A 200 -1.26 14.98 -3.53
N ARG A 201 -0.74 13.76 -3.45
CA ARG A 201 -1.52 12.52 -3.56
C ARG A 201 -1.65 11.78 -2.23
N ASN A 202 -2.71 11.00 -2.10
CA ASN A 202 -3.01 10.15 -0.94
C ASN A 202 -3.00 10.88 0.41
N VAL A 203 -3.29 12.18 0.44
CA VAL A 203 -3.45 12.95 1.68
C VAL A 203 -4.92 13.09 2.00
N SER A 204 -5.26 12.86 3.27
CA SER A 204 -6.63 12.99 3.75
C SER A 204 -7.08 14.45 3.80
N VAL A 205 -8.24 14.72 3.21
CA VAL A 205 -8.95 16.00 3.24
C VAL A 205 -10.33 15.77 3.86
N THR A 206 -10.58 16.44 4.97
CA THR A 206 -11.90 16.42 5.64
C THR A 206 -12.72 17.62 5.21
N LEU A 207 -13.94 17.35 4.75
CA LEU A 207 -14.92 18.36 4.36
C LEU A 207 -16.02 18.38 5.39
N ILE A 208 -16.41 19.58 5.82
CA ILE A 208 -17.44 19.81 6.83
C ILE A 208 -18.39 20.87 6.30
N THR A 209 -19.69 20.62 6.38
CA THR A 209 -20.74 21.57 6.03
C THR A 209 -21.76 21.70 7.16
N ASP A 210 -22.36 22.89 7.29
CA ASP A 210 -23.47 23.18 8.20
C ASP A 210 -24.81 23.33 7.46
N LYS A 211 -24.83 23.23 6.12
CA LYS A 211 -26.00 23.46 5.26
C LYS A 211 -26.42 22.28 4.42
N GLY A 212 -25.64 21.21 4.34
CA GLY A 212 -25.93 20.13 3.42
C GLY A 212 -25.25 18.81 3.75
N THR A 213 -25.02 18.02 2.72
CA THR A 213 -24.28 16.75 2.80
C THR A 213 -23.15 16.76 1.77
N VAL A 214 -22.03 16.13 2.09
CA VAL A 214 -20.78 16.12 1.29
C VAL A 214 -20.46 14.74 0.69
N ASN A 215 -21.42 13.80 0.78
CA ASN A 215 -21.29 12.49 0.18
C ASN A 215 -22.65 11.86 -0.16
N SER A 216 -22.61 10.70 -0.83
CA SER A 216 -23.80 9.95 -1.22
C SER A 216 -24.53 9.28 -0.04
N ALA A 217 -23.90 9.19 1.13
CA ALA A 217 -24.50 8.63 2.35
C ALA A 217 -25.31 9.68 3.13
N GLY A 218 -25.25 10.95 2.73
CA GLY A 218 -25.98 12.04 3.40
C GLY A 218 -25.26 12.58 4.64
N GLU A 219 -23.93 12.45 4.72
CA GLU A 219 -23.14 12.91 5.85
C GLU A 219 -22.70 14.37 5.68
N ALA A 220 -22.69 15.13 6.77
CA ALA A 220 -22.27 16.54 6.79
C ALA A 220 -20.75 16.70 6.99
N GLU A 221 -20.06 15.62 7.34
CA GLU A 221 -18.62 15.54 7.47
C GLU A 221 -18.12 14.25 6.82
N PHE A 222 -17.11 14.35 5.96
CA PHE A 222 -16.49 13.18 5.35
C PHE A 222 -15.03 13.43 5.01
N THR A 223 -14.22 12.38 5.10
CA THR A 223 -12.79 12.41 4.78
C THR A 223 -12.52 11.59 3.53
N TYR A 224 -11.83 12.20 2.58
CA TYR A 224 -11.38 11.56 1.34
C TYR A 224 -9.86 11.69 1.23
N ASP A 225 -9.20 10.71 0.61
CA ASP A 225 -7.78 10.81 0.25
C ASP A 225 -7.63 11.29 -1.19
N THR A 226 -6.84 12.34 -1.41
CA THR A 226 -6.59 12.91 -2.74
C THR A 226 -6.12 11.85 -3.73
N GLY A 227 -6.61 11.91 -4.97
CA GLY A 227 -6.16 11.03 -6.05
C GLY A 227 -4.70 11.24 -6.45
N SER A 228 -4.24 10.46 -7.43
CA SER A 228 -2.88 10.59 -8.00
C SER A 228 -2.63 11.93 -8.70
N ASP A 229 -3.70 12.62 -9.10
CA ASP A 229 -3.74 13.97 -9.66
C ASP A 229 -3.97 15.06 -8.61
N GLY A 230 -4.01 14.71 -7.33
CA GLY A 230 -4.27 15.64 -6.23
C GLY A 230 -5.69 16.18 -6.21
N ILE A 231 -6.61 15.57 -6.96
CA ILE A 231 -7.99 16.02 -7.10
C ILE A 231 -8.93 15.07 -6.34
N LEU A 232 -9.99 15.65 -5.79
CA LEU A 232 -11.13 14.97 -5.20
C LEU A 232 -12.40 15.55 -5.80
N SER A 233 -13.34 14.70 -6.20
CA SER A 233 -14.68 15.12 -6.62
C SER A 233 -15.74 14.39 -5.81
N PHE A 234 -16.70 15.12 -5.28
CA PHE A 234 -17.73 14.58 -4.39
C PHE A 234 -19.05 15.32 -4.57
N PRO A 235 -20.18 14.63 -4.38
CA PRO A 235 -21.49 15.26 -4.46
C PRO A 235 -21.71 16.15 -3.23
N PHE A 236 -22.32 17.31 -3.46
CA PHE A 236 -22.86 18.17 -2.42
C PHE A 236 -24.35 18.38 -2.66
N ASN A 237 -25.15 18.21 -1.62
CA ASN A 237 -26.58 18.48 -1.66
C ASN A 237 -26.94 19.47 -0.57
N ASP A 238 -27.56 20.58 -0.96
CA ASP A 238 -28.08 21.56 -0.01
C ASP A 238 -29.34 21.00 0.68
N GLN A 239 -29.36 21.05 2.01
CA GLN A 239 -30.47 20.65 2.87
C GLN A 239 -30.89 21.80 3.80
N GLY A 240 -30.38 23.01 3.56
CA GLY A 240 -30.69 24.21 4.33
C GLY A 240 -32.11 24.69 4.10
N GLU A 241 -32.60 25.51 5.04
CA GLU A 241 -33.85 26.25 4.86
C GLU A 241 -33.58 27.57 4.13
N GLN A 242 -34.46 27.95 3.20
CA GLN A 242 -34.41 29.26 2.55
C GLN A 242 -34.67 30.35 3.60
N SER A 243 -33.68 31.23 3.85
CA SER A 243 -33.81 32.40 4.73
C SER A 243 -34.39 33.61 4.03
#